data_AF-A0AAD9CCX1-F1
#
_entry.id   AF-A0AAD9CCX1-F1
#
_cell.length_a   1.000
_cell.length_b   1.000
_cell.length_c   1.000
_cell.angle_alpha   90.00
_cell.angle_beta   90.00
_cell.angle_gamma   90.00
#
_symmetry.space_group_name_H-M   'P 1'
#
loop_
_entity.id
_entity.type
_entity.pdbx_description
1 polymer ?
#
loop_
_entity_poly.entity_id
_entity_poly.type
_entity_poly.pdbx_seq_one_letter_code
_entity_poly.pdbx_strand_id
1 'polypeptide(L)'
;MSPTVSEEYRADTQRKRKRKSQADDSSEPECELSGRSRFRTSVFIRVIDRLVSELDRRYQSYNDVCENFGFLNRFHSISPQDLRSAARSLQQKYSSDLEEEFVEEAVHFRELPPSNKDWSIVTPKPSVNLPGAPSIFMELLKDMGLCKHGSL
;
A
#
# COMPACT_ATOMS: atom_id res chain seq x y z
N MET A 1 -26.37 9.26 -23.10
CA MET A 1 -25.28 10.15 -23.57
C MET A 1 -24.42 10.50 -22.37
N SER A 2 -23.18 10.04 -22.32
CA SER A 2 -22.25 10.41 -21.25
C SER A 2 -21.75 11.85 -21.48
N PRO A 3 -21.60 12.67 -20.42
CA PRO A 3 -21.11 14.03 -20.59
C PRO A 3 -19.64 13.99 -21.03
N THR A 4 -19.35 14.64 -22.15
CA THR A 4 -17.99 14.84 -22.66
C THR A 4 -17.21 15.70 -21.66
N VAL A 5 -16.05 15.21 -21.21
CA VAL A 5 -15.15 15.99 -20.36
C VAL A 5 -14.66 17.21 -21.15
N SER A 6 -14.87 18.41 -20.62
CA SER A 6 -14.36 19.65 -21.21
C SER A 6 -12.84 19.72 -21.05
N GLU A 7 -12.12 20.03 -22.13
CA GLU A 7 -10.66 20.19 -22.12
C GLU A 7 -10.19 21.51 -21.48
N GLU A 8 -11.12 22.46 -21.26
CA GLU A 8 -10.84 23.79 -20.74
C GLU A 8 -11.25 23.93 -19.27
N TYR A 9 -10.40 24.54 -18.45
CA TYR A 9 -10.70 24.78 -17.05
C TYR A 9 -11.52 26.06 -16.90
N ARG A 10 -12.57 26.02 -16.08
CA ARG A 10 -13.39 27.22 -15.77
C ARG A 10 -12.59 28.40 -15.23
N ALA A 11 -11.46 28.14 -14.57
CA ALA A 11 -10.58 29.20 -14.08
C ALA A 11 -9.89 29.97 -15.22
N ASP A 12 -9.66 29.31 -16.36
CA ASP A 12 -8.98 29.89 -17.52
C ASP A 12 -9.93 30.69 -18.41
N THR A 13 -11.24 30.42 -18.34
CA THR A 13 -12.28 31.09 -19.14
C THR A 13 -12.94 32.28 -18.44
N GLN A 14 -12.62 32.53 -17.16
CA GLN A 14 -13.20 33.63 -16.39
C GLN A 14 -12.47 34.96 -16.62
N ARG A 15 -13.23 36.07 -16.58
CA ARG A 15 -12.68 37.42 -16.68
C ARG A 15 -11.75 37.70 -15.50
N LYS A 16 -10.49 38.01 -15.79
CA LYS A 16 -9.50 38.46 -14.80
C LYS A 16 -9.83 39.86 -14.30
N ARG A 17 -9.99 40.03 -12.99
CA ARG A 17 -10.31 41.33 -12.37
C ARG A 17 -9.03 42.11 -12.12
N LYS A 18 -8.77 43.17 -12.89
CA LYS A 18 -7.67 44.10 -12.61
C LYS A 18 -7.99 44.92 -11.36
N ARG A 19 -7.13 44.86 -10.34
CA ARG A 19 -7.18 45.75 -9.18
C ARG A 19 -6.50 47.08 -9.53
N LYS A 20 -6.96 48.18 -8.94
CA LYS A 20 -6.21 49.46 -8.94
C LYS A 20 -5.11 49.34 -7.88
N SER A 21 -3.85 49.50 -8.24
CA SER A 21 -2.75 49.56 -7.26
C SER A 21 -2.60 50.98 -6.70
N GLN A 22 -2.09 51.08 -5.48
CA GLN A 22 -1.72 52.37 -4.89
C GLN A 22 -0.30 52.77 -5.32
N ALA A 23 0.07 54.03 -5.12
CA ALA A 23 1.36 54.56 -5.57
C ALA A 23 2.60 53.92 -4.90
N ASP A 24 2.41 53.24 -3.77
CA ASP A 24 3.46 52.59 -2.98
C ASP A 24 3.40 51.04 -3.07
N ASP A 25 2.50 50.49 -3.88
CA ASP A 25 2.46 49.03 -4.14
C ASP A 25 3.61 48.62 -5.05
N SER A 26 4.36 47.59 -4.66
CA SER A 26 5.30 46.94 -5.57
C SER A 26 4.55 46.28 -6.73
N SER A 27 5.00 46.53 -7.96
CA SER A 27 4.43 45.96 -9.19
C SER A 27 4.87 44.50 -9.40
N GLU A 28 4.85 43.68 -8.36
CA GLU A 28 5.05 42.24 -8.48
C GLU A 28 3.78 41.63 -9.09
N PRO A 29 3.84 41.00 -10.27
CA PRO A 29 2.65 40.38 -10.86
C PRO A 29 2.17 39.23 -9.97
N GLU A 30 0.90 39.26 -9.55
CA GLU A 30 0.27 38.09 -8.92
C GLU A 30 0.47 36.87 -9.84
N CYS A 31 1.17 35.85 -9.36
CA CYS A 31 1.42 34.63 -10.12
C CYS A 31 0.12 33.82 -10.22
N GLU A 32 -0.67 34.11 -11.26
CA GLU A 32 -1.89 33.36 -11.56
C GLU A 32 -1.54 32.02 -12.22
N LEU A 33 -1.77 30.93 -11.50
CA LEU A 33 -1.67 29.59 -12.04
C LEU A 33 -2.81 29.33 -13.03
N SER A 34 -2.51 28.65 -14.15
CA SER A 34 -3.55 28.10 -15.03
C SER A 34 -4.44 27.11 -14.27
N GLY A 35 -5.68 26.92 -14.73
CA GLY A 35 -6.62 25.96 -14.16
C GLY A 35 -6.04 24.56 -14.09
N ARG A 36 -5.27 24.15 -15.11
CA ARG A 36 -4.51 22.89 -15.12
C ARG A 36 -3.49 22.81 -13.99
N SER A 37 -2.65 23.83 -13.84
CA SER A 37 -1.62 23.86 -12.79
C SER A 37 -2.26 23.90 -11.40
N ARG A 38 -3.34 24.67 -11.24
CA ARG A 38 -4.11 24.73 -10.00
C ARG A 38 -4.74 23.38 -9.65
N PHE A 39 -5.38 22.71 -10.61
CA PHE A 39 -5.94 21.38 -10.40
C PHE A 39 -4.86 20.36 -10.01
N ARG A 40 -3.73 20.38 -10.74
CA ARG A 40 -2.58 19.51 -10.46
C ARG A 40 -2.12 19.64 -9.01
N THR A 41 -1.86 20.86 -8.55
CA THR A 41 -1.29 21.09 -7.21
C THR A 41 -2.31 21.00 -6.09
N SER A 42 -3.54 21.49 -6.30
CA SER A 42 -4.54 21.59 -5.22
C SER A 42 -5.41 20.34 -5.07
N VAL A 43 -5.56 19.54 -6.12
CA VAL A 43 -6.43 18.35 -6.12
C VAL A 43 -5.63 17.10 -6.42
N PHE A 44 -5.01 17.02 -7.61
CA PHE A 44 -4.40 15.77 -8.07
C PHE A 44 -3.30 15.28 -7.12
N ILE A 45 -2.31 16.12 -6.81
CA ILE A 45 -1.22 15.76 -5.89
C ILE A 45 -1.78 15.38 -4.51
N ARG A 46 -2.74 16.15 -3.98
CA ARG A 46 -3.35 15.83 -2.68
C ARG A 46 -4.05 14.47 -2.66
N VAL A 47 -4.72 14.10 -3.76
CA VAL A 47 -5.34 12.78 -3.91
C VAL A 47 -4.27 11.69 -3.92
N ILE A 48 -3.18 11.88 -4.67
CA ILE A 48 -2.06 10.93 -4.71
C ILE A 48 -1.42 10.79 -3.33
N ASP A 49 -1.08 11.89 -2.65
CA ASP A 49 -0.50 11.89 -1.30
C ASP A 49 -1.40 11.13 -0.32
N ARG A 50 -2.72 11.35 -0.41
CA ARG A 50 -3.70 10.66 0.43
C ARG A 50 -3.75 9.17 0.13
N LEU A 51 -3.74 8.79 -1.14
CA LEU A 51 -3.73 7.38 -1.55
C LEU A 51 -2.47 6.68 -1.04
N VAL A 52 -1.30 7.29 -1.23
CA VAL A 52 -0.03 6.76 -0.73
C VAL A 52 -0.08 6.59 0.78
N SER A 53 -0.50 7.62 1.52
CA SER A 53 -0.57 7.58 2.98
C SER A 53 -1.53 6.50 3.49
N GLU A 54 -2.68 6.32 2.84
CA GLU A 54 -3.67 5.32 3.25
C GLU A 54 -3.27 3.89 2.88
N LEU A 55 -2.59 3.70 1.73
CA LEU A 55 -2.03 2.41 1.36
C LEU A 55 -0.89 2.02 2.30
N ASP A 56 0.00 2.95 2.63
CA ASP A 56 1.08 2.73 3.60
C ASP A 56 0.53 2.39 4.99
N ARG A 57 -0.45 3.16 5.48
CA ARG A 57 -1.14 2.86 6.75
C ARG A 57 -1.72 1.45 6.78
N ARG A 58 -2.35 1.01 5.69
CA ARG A 58 -2.89 -0.36 5.58
C ARG A 58 -1.78 -1.39 5.53
N TYR A 59 -0.73 -1.14 4.76
CA TYR A 59 0.44 -2.01 4.69
C TYR A 59 1.04 -2.23 6.08
N GLN A 60 1.31 -1.17 6.83
CA GLN A 60 1.82 -1.24 8.20
C GLN A 60 0.87 -2.02 9.13
N SER A 61 -0.44 -1.77 9.04
CA SER A 61 -1.43 -2.48 9.85
C SER A 61 -1.46 -4.00 9.56
N TYR A 62 -1.21 -4.39 8.31
CA TYR A 62 -1.13 -5.80 7.93
C TYR A 62 0.25 -6.40 8.17
N ASN A 63 1.31 -5.58 8.20
CA ASN A 63 2.68 -6.05 8.39
C ASN A 63 2.81 -6.80 9.73
N ASP A 64 2.29 -6.23 10.81
CA ASP A 64 2.29 -6.89 12.12
C ASP A 64 1.58 -8.24 12.08
N VAL A 65 0.43 -8.32 11.40
CA VAL A 65 -0.32 -9.58 11.28
C VAL A 65 0.47 -10.60 10.44
N CYS A 66 1.05 -10.16 9.33
CA CYS A 66 1.85 -11.01 8.45
C CYS A 66 3.15 -11.50 9.13
N GLU A 67 3.81 -10.67 9.92
CA GLU A 67 5.03 -11.05 10.63
C GLU A 67 4.76 -12.13 11.67
N ASN A 68 3.65 -12.01 12.42
CA ASN A 68 3.32 -12.96 13.47
C ASN A 68 2.65 -14.24 12.93
N PHE A 69 1.73 -14.12 11.98
CA PHE A 69 0.87 -15.22 11.54
C PHE A 69 1.11 -15.65 10.09
N GLY A 70 1.92 -14.91 9.32
CA GLY A 70 2.10 -15.17 7.88
C GLY A 70 2.72 -16.51 7.54
N PHE A 71 3.44 -17.15 8.48
CA PHE A 71 3.94 -18.50 8.30
C PHE A 71 2.82 -19.54 8.10
N LEU A 72 1.60 -19.29 8.62
CA LEU A 72 0.43 -20.14 8.42
C LEU A 72 0.00 -20.23 6.95
N ASN A 73 0.24 -19.19 6.15
CA ASN A 73 -0.06 -19.22 4.71
C ASN A 73 0.92 -20.09 3.91
N ARG A 74 2.10 -20.38 4.49
CA ARG A 74 3.16 -21.18 3.86
C ARG A 74 3.46 -22.44 4.68
N PHE A 75 2.47 -22.93 5.42
CA PHE A 75 2.65 -23.94 6.45
C PHE A 75 3.27 -25.25 5.93
N HIS A 76 2.89 -25.69 4.72
CA HIS A 76 3.45 -26.90 4.11
C HIS A 76 4.74 -26.65 3.31
N SER A 77 5.02 -25.40 2.89
CA SER A 77 6.20 -25.05 2.08
C SER A 77 7.39 -24.54 2.90
N ILE A 78 7.17 -24.12 4.15
CA ILE A 78 8.22 -23.72 5.09
C ILE A 78 8.99 -24.95 5.59
N SER A 79 10.29 -24.79 5.89
CA SER A 79 11.10 -25.86 6.48
C SER A 79 10.65 -26.14 7.93
N PRO A 80 10.82 -27.37 8.46
CA PRO A 80 10.49 -27.67 9.85
C PRO A 80 11.22 -26.78 10.85
N GLN A 81 12.46 -26.39 10.56
CA GLN A 81 13.26 -25.55 11.45
C GLN A 81 12.75 -24.10 11.48
N ASP A 82 12.41 -23.55 10.31
CA ASP A 82 11.85 -22.21 10.21
C ASP A 82 10.42 -22.17 10.80
N LEU A 83 9.65 -23.25 10.62
CA LEU A 83 8.32 -23.41 11.22
C LEU A 83 8.41 -23.37 12.76
N ARG A 84 9.33 -24.14 13.36
CA ARG A 84 9.56 -24.09 14.81
C ARG A 84 9.93 -22.69 15.28
N SER A 85 10.78 -22.01 14.53
CA SER A 85 11.23 -20.65 14.88
C SER A 85 10.07 -19.66 14.85
N ALA A 86 9.24 -19.69 13.79
CA ALA A 86 8.05 -18.84 13.68
C ALA A 86 6.99 -19.18 14.73
N ALA A 87 6.70 -20.47 14.94
CA ALA A 87 5.75 -20.94 15.94
C ALA A 87 6.20 -20.57 17.37
N ARG A 88 7.50 -20.67 17.67
CA ARG A 88 8.06 -20.24 18.96
C ARG A 88 7.92 -18.75 19.19
N SER A 89 8.24 -17.92 18.17
CA SER A 89 8.03 -16.47 18.28
C SER A 89 6.57 -16.12 18.55
N LEU A 90 5.63 -16.82 17.87
CA LEU A 90 4.21 -16.63 18.10
C LEU A 90 3.78 -17.07 19.51
N GLN A 91 4.21 -18.26 19.95
CA GLN A 91 3.93 -18.81 21.28
C GLN A 91 4.44 -17.90 22.39
N GLN A 92 5.66 -17.37 22.27
CA GLN A 92 6.22 -16.44 23.26
C GLN A 92 5.40 -15.15 23.35
N LYS A 93 4.94 -14.63 22.20
CA LYS A 93 4.13 -13.42 22.14
C LYS A 93 2.74 -13.61 22.77
N TYR A 94 2.16 -14.79 22.62
CA TYR A 94 0.82 -15.14 23.13
C TYR A 94 0.91 -16.28 24.15
N SER A 95 1.84 -16.20 25.11
CA SER A 95 2.11 -17.27 26.08
C SER A 95 0.96 -17.56 27.04
N SER A 96 0.02 -16.62 27.20
CA SER A 96 -1.24 -16.85 27.91
C SER A 96 -2.24 -17.70 27.15
N ASP A 97 -2.16 -17.70 25.82
CA ASP A 97 -3.11 -18.35 24.92
C ASP A 97 -2.54 -19.61 24.25
N LEU A 98 -1.20 -19.72 24.17
CA LEU A 98 -0.48 -20.79 23.49
C LEU A 98 0.48 -21.50 24.45
N GLU A 99 0.26 -22.82 24.60
CA GLU A 99 1.10 -23.73 25.37
C GLU A 99 2.48 -23.90 24.73
N GLU A 100 3.49 -24.32 25.51
CA GLU A 100 4.87 -24.49 25.02
C GLU A 100 4.96 -25.59 23.95
N GLU A 101 4.09 -26.58 24.04
CA GLU A 101 3.94 -27.72 23.14
C GLU A 101 3.49 -27.30 21.74
N PHE A 102 2.86 -26.13 21.57
CA PHE A 102 2.39 -25.60 20.29
C PHE A 102 3.45 -25.66 19.18
N VAL A 103 4.73 -25.45 19.55
CA VAL A 103 5.84 -25.45 18.60
C VAL A 103 6.00 -26.79 17.89
N GLU A 104 5.90 -27.90 18.63
CA GLU A 104 6.01 -29.25 18.04
C GLU A 104 4.67 -29.71 17.46
N GLU A 105 3.54 -29.30 18.04
CA GLU A 105 2.22 -29.54 17.44
C GLU A 105 2.12 -28.96 16.03
N ALA A 106 2.64 -27.75 15.80
CA ALA A 106 2.67 -27.14 14.48
C ALA A 106 3.46 -27.99 13.47
N VAL A 107 4.59 -28.56 13.89
CA VAL A 107 5.39 -29.46 13.04
C VAL A 107 4.65 -30.75 12.76
N HIS A 108 4.00 -31.35 13.76
CA HIS A 108 3.19 -32.55 13.55
C HIS A 108 2.00 -32.29 12.64
N PHE A 109 1.32 -31.15 12.79
CA PHE A 109 0.18 -30.75 11.96
C PHE A 109 0.57 -30.61 10.49
N ARG A 110 1.81 -30.17 10.21
CA ARG A 110 2.31 -30.02 8.84
C ARG A 110 2.38 -31.35 8.09
N GLU A 111 2.73 -32.42 8.81
CA GLU A 111 2.87 -33.78 8.26
C GLU A 111 1.51 -34.49 8.11
N LEU A 112 0.44 -33.94 8.69
CA LEU A 112 -0.89 -34.47 8.46
C LEU A 112 -1.27 -34.28 6.99
N PRO A 113 -1.69 -35.34 6.30
CA PRO A 113 -2.21 -35.20 4.95
C PRO A 113 -3.44 -34.28 5.01
N PRO A 114 -3.62 -33.35 4.04
CA PRO A 114 -4.85 -32.59 3.94
C PRO A 114 -5.99 -33.59 3.86
N SER A 115 -6.78 -33.69 4.93
CA SER A 115 -7.88 -34.65 5.02
C SER A 115 -8.80 -34.41 3.82
N ASN A 116 -8.98 -35.44 2.99
CA ASN A 116 -9.92 -35.42 1.87
C ASN A 116 -11.35 -35.29 2.41
N LYS A 117 -11.76 -34.05 2.70
CA LYS A 117 -13.14 -33.62 2.90
C LYS A 117 -13.23 -32.16 2.46
N ASP A 118 -13.64 -31.95 1.21
CA ASP A 118 -14.21 -30.70 0.68
C ASP A 118 -13.76 -29.38 1.36
N TRP A 119 -12.46 -29.08 1.34
CA TRP A 119 -11.91 -27.81 1.87
C TRP A 119 -11.98 -26.66 0.85
N SER A 120 -12.76 -26.80 -0.23
CA SER A 120 -13.02 -25.75 -1.23
C SER A 120 -13.68 -24.49 -0.64
N ILE A 121 -14.01 -24.50 0.66
CA ILE A 121 -14.61 -23.39 1.41
C ILE A 121 -13.56 -22.62 2.26
N VAL A 122 -12.42 -23.21 2.63
CA VAL A 122 -11.51 -22.64 3.67
C VAL A 122 -10.17 -22.16 3.13
N THR A 123 -9.83 -22.39 1.86
CA THR A 123 -8.78 -21.54 1.28
C THR A 123 -9.37 -20.16 1.02
N PRO A 124 -8.74 -19.07 1.51
CA PRO A 124 -8.86 -17.81 0.82
C PRO A 124 -8.47 -18.13 -0.62
N LYS A 125 -9.43 -18.08 -1.55
CA LYS A 125 -9.07 -18.02 -2.97
C LYS A 125 -8.00 -16.94 -3.04
N PRO A 126 -6.80 -17.22 -3.57
CA PRO A 126 -5.76 -16.21 -3.67
C PRO A 126 -6.41 -15.04 -4.39
N SER A 127 -6.70 -13.99 -3.62
CA SER A 127 -7.18 -12.75 -4.18
C SER A 127 -5.97 -12.25 -4.91
N VAL A 128 -5.99 -12.51 -6.21
CA VAL A 128 -4.97 -12.17 -7.17
C VAL A 128 -3.61 -12.83 -6.86
N ASN A 129 -3.36 -13.99 -7.45
CA ASN A 129 -2.02 -14.23 -7.97
C ASN A 129 -1.80 -13.15 -9.05
N LEU A 130 -1.28 -12.00 -8.65
CA LEU A 130 -0.61 -11.06 -9.53
C LEU A 130 0.81 -11.60 -9.66
N PRO A 131 1.16 -12.33 -10.74
CA PRO A 131 2.56 -12.58 -11.04
C PRO A 131 3.20 -11.21 -11.30
N GLY A 132 3.92 -10.66 -10.31
CA GLY A 132 4.64 -9.39 -10.46
C GLY A 132 4.35 -8.26 -9.46
N ALA A 133 3.76 -8.52 -8.29
CA ALA A 133 3.80 -7.54 -7.19
C ALA A 133 5.08 -7.78 -6.36
N PRO A 134 6.25 -7.34 -6.88
CA PRO A 134 6.65 -5.94 -6.72
C PRO A 134 7.41 -5.39 -7.95
N SER A 135 6.71 -4.99 -9.01
CA SER A 135 7.34 -4.15 -10.06
C SER A 135 6.74 -2.76 -10.08
N ILE A 136 5.43 -2.61 -10.25
CA ILE A 136 4.82 -1.30 -10.56
C ILE A 136 5.06 -0.22 -9.50
N PHE A 137 5.01 -0.56 -8.20
CA PHE A 137 5.23 0.43 -7.13
C PHE A 137 6.70 0.84 -7.00
N MET A 138 7.64 -0.11 -7.13
CA MET A 138 9.08 0.17 -7.14
C MET A 138 9.52 0.87 -8.44
N GLU A 139 8.85 0.60 -9.55
CA GLU A 139 9.10 1.18 -10.87
C GLU A 139 8.52 2.60 -10.96
N LEU A 140 7.35 2.86 -10.37
CA LEU A 140 6.83 4.22 -10.15
C LEU A 140 7.72 5.05 -9.21
N LEU A 141 8.30 4.44 -8.17
CA LEU A 141 9.24 5.14 -7.27
C LEU A 141 10.59 5.44 -7.95
N LYS A 142 11.04 4.57 -8.88
CA LYS A 142 12.18 4.83 -9.76
C LYS A 142 11.87 5.94 -10.77
N ASP A 143 10.69 5.93 -11.39
CA ASP A 143 10.25 6.96 -12.35
C ASP A 143 10.01 8.32 -11.67
N MET A 144 9.69 8.33 -10.37
CA MET A 144 9.58 9.54 -9.54
C MET A 144 10.92 9.99 -8.92
N GLY A 145 12.03 9.29 -9.17
CA GLY A 145 13.38 9.71 -8.78
C GLY A 145 13.72 9.61 -7.29
N LEU A 146 12.99 8.79 -6.52
CA LEU A 146 13.10 8.74 -5.05
C LEU A 146 13.99 7.62 -4.50
N CYS A 147 14.50 6.70 -5.34
CA CYS A 147 15.45 5.66 -4.92
C CYS A 147 16.82 5.88 -5.60
N LYS A 148 17.82 6.34 -4.84
CA LYS A 148 19.22 6.33 -5.28
C LYS A 148 19.81 4.93 -5.15
N HIS A 149 20.56 4.52 -6.16
CA HIS A 149 21.28 3.25 -6.22
C HIS A 149 22.17 3.02 -5.00
N GLY A 150 21.83 2.01 -4.21
CA GLY A 150 22.77 1.33 -3.32
C GLY A 150 23.14 0.00 -3.94
N SER A 151 24.32 -0.07 -4.53
CA SER A 151 25.00 -1.33 -4.86
C SER A 151 25.43 -2.02 -3.57
N LEU A 152 25.01 -3.27 -3.40
CA LEU A 152 25.82 -4.44 -3.03
C LEU A 152 24.94 -5.69 -3.08
#